data_AF-A0AAW0J1P0-F1
#
_entry.id   AF-A0AAW0J1P0-F1
#
_cell.length_a   1.000
_cell.length_b   1.000
_cell.length_c   1.000
_cell.angle_alpha   90.00
_cell.angle_beta   90.00
_cell.angle_gamma   90.00
#
_symmetry.space_group_name_H-M   'P 1'
#
loop_
_entity.id
_entity.type
_entity.pdbx_description
1 polymer ?
#
loop_
_entity_poly.entity_id
_entity_poly.type
_entity_poly.pdbx_seq_one_letter_code
_entity_poly.pdbx_strand_id
1 'polypeptide(L)' 'MCVPFTGSEAWTRSMGYKIVDEWRAWTSNGQIAGFTQGYEKNLTFLTIKGAGHTVPEYKPREALDLYSRFLSGVPI' A
#
# COMPACT_ATOMS: atom_id res chain seq x y z
N MET A 1 5.27 13.54 12.93
CA MET A 1 4.47 12.76 11.95
C MET A 1 3.00 12.91 12.33
N CYS A 2 2.13 13.40 11.45
CA CYS A 2 0.72 13.68 11.78
C CYS A 2 -0.19 12.44 11.67
N VAL A 3 0.07 11.55 10.70
CA VAL A 3 -0.70 10.33 10.46
C VAL A 3 0.25 9.17 10.12
N PRO A 4 0.73 8.39 11.11
CA PRO A 4 1.60 7.23 10.88
C PRO A 4 0.83 6.07 10.22
N PHE A 5 1.49 5.32 9.33
CA PHE A 5 0.84 4.20 8.64
C PHE A 5 0.35 3.09 9.57
N THR A 6 1.00 2.90 10.71
CA THR A 6 0.64 1.87 11.71
C THR A 6 -0.77 2.09 12.28
N GLY A 7 -1.24 3.34 12.37
CA GLY A 7 -2.61 3.66 12.76
C GLY A 7 -3.62 3.20 11.70
N SER A 8 -3.36 3.51 10.43
CA SER A 8 -4.18 3.07 9.30
C SER A 8 -4.15 1.54 9.14
N GLU A 9 -3.01 0.91 9.40
CA GLU A 9 -2.86 -0.55 9.39
C GLU A 9 -3.73 -1.21 10.47
N ALA A 10 -3.64 -0.72 11.72
CA ALA A 10 -4.44 -1.22 12.84
C ALA A 10 -5.94 -1.01 12.60
N TRP A 11 -6.33 0.14 12.07
CA TRP A 11 -7.71 0.42 11.68
C TRP A 11 -8.19 -0.50 10.55
N THR A 12 -7.34 -0.76 9.55
CA THR A 12 -7.72 -1.66 8.46
C THR A 12 -7.94 -3.07 8.98
N ARG A 13 -7.07 -3.54 9.88
CA ARG A 13 -7.20 -4.84 10.54
C ARG A 13 -8.45 -4.94 11.42
N SER A 14 -8.85 -3.86 12.09
CA SER A 14 -10.01 -3.87 13.00
C SER A 14 -11.36 -4.00 12.28
N MET A 15 -11.41 -3.80 10.95
CA MET A 15 -12.62 -4.07 10.17
C MET A 15 -13.00 -5.56 10.11
N GLY A 16 -12.08 -6.47 10.46
CA GLY A 16 -12.37 -7.90 10.61
C GLY A 16 -12.62 -8.66 9.30
N TYR A 17 -12.20 -8.10 8.16
CA TYR A 17 -12.26 -8.79 6.87
C TYR A 17 -11.21 -9.90 6.81
N LYS A 18 -11.54 -11.01 6.14
CA LYS A 18 -10.55 -12.08 5.99
C LYS A 18 -9.43 -11.62 5.07
N ILE A 19 -8.22 -12.08 5.41
CA ILE A 19 -7.04 -11.91 4.57
C ILE A 19 -7.18 -12.84 3.37
N VAL A 20 -7.02 -12.30 2.17
CA VAL A 20 -7.06 -13.05 0.89
C VAL A 20 -5.74 -12.98 0.13
N ASP A 21 -4.89 -11.98 0.43
CA ASP A 21 -3.50 -11.90 -0.03
C ASP A 21 -2.63 -11.56 1.19
N GLU A 22 -1.72 -12.46 1.52
CA GLU A 22 -0.88 -12.39 2.71
C GLU A 22 0.09 -11.20 2.67
N TRP A 23 0.58 -10.77 3.84
CA TRP A 23 1.48 -9.63 3.94
C TRP A 23 2.75 -9.88 3.14
N ARG A 24 2.97 -9.11 2.08
CA ARG A 24 4.11 -9.30 1.18
C ARG A 24 4.69 -7.98 0.71
N ALA A 25 5.98 -8.03 0.33
CA ALA A 25 6.61 -6.91 -0.33
C ALA A 25 6.04 -6.71 -1.75
N TRP A 26 5.98 -5.46 -2.19
CA TRP A 26 5.72 -5.11 -3.59
C TRP A 26 6.90 -4.33 -4.16
N THR A 27 7.06 -4.40 -5.48
CA THR A 27 8.23 -3.85 -6.16
C THR A 27 7.87 -2.80 -7.20
N SER A 28 8.73 -1.79 -7.28
CA SER A 28 8.76 -0.79 -8.34
C SER A 28 10.21 -0.65 -8.80
N ASN A 29 10.43 -0.65 -10.12
CA ASN A 29 11.74 -0.54 -10.73
C ASN A 29 12.79 -1.53 -10.15
N GLY A 30 12.38 -2.78 -9.94
CA GLY A 30 13.25 -3.84 -9.41
C GLY A 30 13.67 -3.69 -7.94
N GLN A 31 13.04 -2.78 -7.18
CA GLN A 31 13.33 -2.55 -5.76
C GLN A 31 12.06 -2.69 -4.92
N ILE A 32 12.23 -3.07 -3.64
CA ILE A 32 11.12 -3.12 -2.68
C ILE A 32 10.61 -1.69 -2.43
N ALA A 33 9.39 -1.43 -2.88
CA ALA A 33 8.73 -0.13 -2.76
C ALA A 33 7.83 -0.05 -1.52
N GLY A 34 7.55 -1.17 -0.87
CA GLY A 34 6.83 -1.24 0.40
C GLY A 34 6.19 -2.61 0.59
N PHE A 35 5.12 -2.65 1.37
CA PHE A 35 4.36 -3.86 1.68
C PHE A 35 2.87 -3.69 1.40
N THR A 36 2.21 -4.79 1.11
CA THR A 36 0.77 -4.87 0.80
C THR A 36 0.13 -6.03 1.53
N GLN A 37 -1.16 -5.90 1.84
CA GLN A 37 -2.03 -6.94 2.36
C GLN A 37 -3.42 -6.80 1.73
N GLY A 38 -3.90 -7.88 1.12
CA GLY A 38 -5.23 -7.94 0.53
C GLY A 38 -6.25 -8.52 1.51
N TYR A 39 -7.42 -7.89 1.56
CA TYR A 39 -8.58 -8.30 2.34
C TYR A 39 -9.77 -8.59 1.41
N GLU A 40 -10.75 -9.32 1.93
CA GLU A 40 -12.07 -9.45 1.29
C GLU A 40 -12.68 -8.06 0.97
N LYS A 41 -13.69 -8.06 0.09
CA LYS A 41 -14.39 -6.85 -0.39
C LYS A 41 -13.49 -5.90 -1.18
N ASN A 42 -12.50 -6.44 -1.90
CA ASN A 42 -11.60 -5.69 -2.78
C ASN A 42 -10.87 -4.55 -2.07
N LEU A 43 -10.49 -4.78 -0.80
CA LEU A 43 -9.74 -3.81 -0.02
C LEU A 43 -8.28 -4.24 0.07
N THR A 44 -7.38 -3.31 -0.20
CA THR A 44 -5.94 -3.51 -0.08
C THR A 44 -5.34 -2.43 0.80
N PHE A 45 -4.58 -2.84 1.82
CA PHE A 45 -3.71 -1.94 2.58
C PHE A 45 -2.31 -1.98 1.96
N LEU A 46 -1.69 -0.81 1.78
CA LEU A 46 -0.34 -0.71 1.20
C LEU A 46 0.47 0.41 1.85
N THR A 47 1.77 0.17 1.96
CA THR A 47 2.78 1.15 2.37
C THR A 47 3.72 1.51 1.21
N ILE A 48 4.26 2.73 1.23
CA ILE A 48 5.34 3.17 0.35
C ILE A 48 6.56 3.48 1.20
N LYS A 49 7.59 2.64 1.10
CA LYS A 49 8.83 2.69 1.89
C LYS A 49 9.57 4.01 1.66
N GLY A 50 9.82 4.73 2.75
CA GLY A 50 10.56 5.99 2.74
C GLY A 50 9.76 7.20 2.24
N ALA A 51 8.44 7.07 2.08
CA ALA A 51 7.57 8.20 1.81
C ALA A 51 7.12 8.89 3.12
N GLY A 52 6.87 10.20 3.04
CA GLY A 52 6.22 11.00 4.08
C GLY A 52 4.70 11.06 3.92
N HIS A 53 4.08 12.09 4.51
CA HIS A 53 2.61 12.29 4.46
C HIS A 53 2.13 12.59 3.03
N THR A 54 2.87 13.42 2.30
CA THR A 54 2.66 13.76 0.89
C THR A 54 3.39 12.76 -0.01
N VAL A 55 2.90 11.52 -0.09
CA VAL A 55 3.63 10.40 -0.72
C VAL A 55 4.21 10.72 -2.12
N PRO A 56 3.47 11.35 -3.07
CA PRO A 56 4.01 11.67 -4.39
C PRO A 56 5.16 12.70 -4.37
N GLU A 57 5.28 13.52 -3.32
CA GLU A 57 6.39 14.47 -3.16
C GLU A 57 7.71 13.75 -2.85
N TYR A 58 7.66 12.74 -1.98
CA TYR A 58 8.85 12.00 -1.54
C TYR A 58 9.21 10.82 -2.45
N LYS A 59 8.20 10.17 -3.04
CA LYS A 59 8.33 8.94 -3.82
C LYS A 59 7.48 9.00 -5.10
N PRO A 60 7.78 9.93 -6.02
CA PRO A 60 6.94 10.18 -7.20
C PRO A 60 6.81 8.97 -8.13
N ARG A 61 7.86 8.18 -8.32
CA ARG A 61 7.84 6.99 -9.18
C ARG A 61 6.94 5.91 -8.60
N GLU A 62 7.18 5.54 -7.34
CA GLU A 62 6.42 4.50 -6.64
C GLU A 62 4.94 4.89 -6.49
N ALA A 63 4.66 6.18 -6.26
CA ALA A 63 3.29 6.70 -6.22
C ALA A 63 2.59 6.59 -7.58
N LEU A 64 3.30 6.90 -8.68
CA LEU A 64 2.73 6.77 -10.03
C LEU A 64 2.52 5.31 -10.42
N ASP A 65 3.45 4.42 -10.08
CA ASP A 65 3.30 2.97 -10.30
C ASP A 65 2.08 2.42 -9.56
N LEU A 66 1.93 2.77 -8.27
CA LEU A 66 0.74 2.42 -7.47
C LEU A 66 -0.54 2.92 -8.16
N TYR A 67 -0.59 4.21 -8.51
CA TYR A 67 -1.77 4.83 -9.09
C TYR A 67 -2.15 4.21 -10.44
N SER A 68 -1.16 3.95 -11.30
CA SER A 68 -1.38 3.36 -12.62
C SER A 68 -1.88 1.91 -12.51
N ARG A 69 -1.33 1.13 -11.57
CA ARG A 69 -1.79 -0.25 -11.31
C ARG A 69 -3.20 -0.27 -10.74
N PHE A 70 -3.49 0.63 -9.79
CA PHE A 70 -4.83 0.81 -9.23
C PHE A 70 -5.88 1.10 -10.31
N LEU A 71 -5.62 2.06 -11.20
CA LEU A 71 -6.56 2.42 -12.27
C LEU A 71 -6.77 1.32 -13.30
N SER A 72 -5.73 0.52 -13.57
CA SER A 72 -5.82 -0.61 -14.51
C SER A 72 -6.39 -1.89 -13.89
N GLY A 73 -6.66 -1.89 -12.58
CA GLY A 73 -7.15 -3.06 -11.85
C GLY A 73 -6.14 -4.21 -11.79
N VAL A 74 -4.85 -3.94 -12.03
CA VAL A 74 -3.81 -4.97 -11.94
C VAL A 74 -3.28 -5.06 -10.51
N PRO A 75 -2.88 -6.26 -10.04
CA PRO A 75 -2.30 -6.42 -8.73
C PRO A 75 -1.04 -5.57 -8.53
N ILE A 76 -0.81 -5.18 -7.27
CA ILE A 76 0.37 -4.46 -6.81
C ILE A 76 1.54 -5.42 -6.55
#